data_AF-A0A857JN23-F1
#
_entry.id   AF-A0A857JN23-F1
#
_cell.length_a   1.000
_cell.length_b   1.000
_cell.length_c   1.000
_cell.angle_alpha   90.00
_cell.angle_beta   90.00
_cell.angle_gamma   90.00
#
_symmetry.space_group_name_H-M   'P 1'
#
loop_
_entity.id
_entity.type
_entity.pdbx_description
1 polymer ?
#
loop_
_entity_poly.entity_id
_entity_poly.type
_entity_poly.pdbx_seq_one_letter_code
_entity_poly.pdbx_strand_id
1 'polypeptide(L)'
;MKKVYSHSANSVFKQQGVTLIELMVSVSITIVLAASVAPSLQATITQNTIAAQMNQISALAQFARGHAIDNQIETTLCATSDYSTCSHNWSQAKMVFVDSNNDGERNATETLLTSLSKEESNIEIKGPQNAISFTQNGGANSNADILFCGSQASSHRALLISMQGRVKTSQDSNNNNIHEDRDGNALNCS
;
A
#
# COMPACT_ATOMS: atom_id res chain seq x y z
N MET A 1 -33.92 73.28 22.06
CA MET A 1 -33.64 72.29 21.00
C MET A 1 -32.16 72.40 20.60
N LYS A 2 -31.30 71.45 21.00
CA LYS A 2 -29.90 71.36 20.52
C LYS A 2 -29.80 70.13 19.61
N LYS A 3 -29.51 70.33 18.31
CA LYS A 3 -29.19 69.24 17.38
C LYS A 3 -27.78 68.75 17.69
N VAL A 4 -27.66 67.48 18.09
CA VAL A 4 -26.39 66.76 18.20
C VAL A 4 -26.09 66.18 16.82
N TYR A 5 -25.02 66.62 16.18
CA TYR A 5 -24.51 66.02 14.94
C TYR A 5 -23.54 64.89 15.31
N SER A 6 -23.88 63.67 14.90
CA SER A 6 -23.01 62.50 14.99
C SER A 6 -21.93 62.59 13.90
N HIS A 7 -20.65 62.67 14.29
CA HIS A 7 -19.54 62.50 13.36
C HIS A 7 -19.18 61.02 13.28
N SER A 8 -19.48 60.41 12.13
CA SER A 8 -18.96 59.09 11.77
C SER A 8 -17.49 59.24 11.34
N ALA A 9 -16.57 58.63 12.09
CA ALA A 9 -15.16 58.58 11.74
C ALA A 9 -14.93 57.41 10.75
N ASN A 10 -14.68 57.72 9.48
CA ASN A 10 -14.18 56.74 8.52
C ASN A 10 -12.69 56.49 8.79
N SER A 11 -12.33 55.30 9.26
CA SER A 11 -10.95 54.84 9.34
C SER A 11 -10.45 54.48 7.95
N VAL A 12 -9.58 55.33 7.39
CA VAL A 12 -8.86 55.02 6.15
C VAL A 12 -7.75 54.03 6.49
N PHE A 13 -7.87 52.78 6.05
CA PHE A 13 -6.76 51.83 6.12
C PHE A 13 -5.62 52.35 5.24
N LYS A 14 -4.49 52.69 5.86
CA LYS A 14 -3.28 53.11 5.17
C LYS A 14 -2.66 51.89 4.49
N GLN A 15 -2.65 51.87 3.17
CA GLN A 15 -2.00 50.80 2.40
C GLN A 15 -0.48 50.88 2.63
N GLN A 16 0.07 49.94 3.39
CA GLN A 16 1.51 49.78 3.57
C GLN A 16 2.01 48.88 2.43
N GLY A 17 2.78 49.44 1.51
CA GLY A 17 3.42 48.68 0.42
C GLY A 17 4.76 48.11 0.86
N VAL A 18 5.12 46.93 0.36
CA VAL A 18 6.47 46.36 0.47
C VAL A 18 7.37 46.90 -0.63
N THR A 19 8.68 46.95 -0.38
CA THR A 19 9.62 47.38 -1.42
C THR A 19 9.84 46.28 -2.46
N LEU A 20 10.22 46.66 -3.69
CA LEU A 20 10.54 45.68 -4.75
C LEU A 20 11.64 44.71 -4.29
N ILE A 21 12.65 45.23 -3.59
CA ILE A 21 13.77 44.42 -3.09
C ILE A 21 13.31 43.44 -2.00
N GLU A 22 12.40 43.86 -1.10
CA GLU A 22 11.83 42.98 -0.07
C GLU A 22 11.00 41.84 -0.68
N LEU A 23 10.24 42.13 -1.74
CA LEU A 23 9.53 41.10 -2.50
C LEU A 23 10.51 40.12 -3.17
N MET A 24 11.56 40.63 -3.82
CA MET A 24 12.57 39.78 -4.46
C MET A 24 13.31 38.88 -3.46
N VAL A 25 13.67 39.41 -2.29
CA VAL A 25 14.31 38.64 -1.22
C VAL A 25 13.35 37.58 -0.66
N SER A 26 12.09 37.94 -0.40
CA SER A 26 11.08 37.01 0.12
C SER A 26 10.79 35.87 -0.85
N VAL A 27 10.65 36.17 -2.15
CA VAL A 27 10.46 35.15 -3.21
C VAL A 27 11.70 34.26 -3.31
N SER A 28 12.90 34.83 -3.24
CA SER A 28 14.15 34.06 -3.28
C SER A 28 14.26 33.09 -2.12
N ILE A 29 13.94 33.52 -0.90
CA ILE A 29 13.91 32.66 0.30
C ILE A 29 12.87 31.55 0.13
N THR A 30 11.67 31.89 -0.36
CA THR A 30 10.59 30.92 -0.58
C THR A 30 11.00 29.84 -1.60
N ILE A 31 11.69 30.22 -2.68
CA ILE A 31 12.18 29.28 -3.70
C ILE A 31 13.22 28.34 -3.11
N VAL A 32 14.20 28.85 -2.35
CA VAL A 32 15.23 28.02 -1.71
C VAL A 32 14.59 27.01 -0.74
N LEU A 33 13.63 27.46 0.07
CA LEU A 33 12.91 26.58 0.99
C LEU A 33 12.10 25.52 0.24
N ALA A 34 11.31 25.91 -0.78
CA ALA A 34 10.51 24.97 -1.57
C ALA A 34 11.37 23.92 -2.28
N ALA A 35 12.53 24.32 -2.83
CA ALA A 35 13.45 23.41 -3.50
C ALA A 35 14.06 22.36 -2.54
N SER A 36 14.26 22.71 -1.28
CA SER A 36 14.84 21.79 -0.29
C SER A 36 13.88 20.69 0.18
N VAL A 37 12.56 20.92 0.13
CA VAL A 37 11.53 20.00 0.68
C VAL A 37 11.02 18.99 -0.36
N ALA A 38 11.05 19.34 -1.65
CA ALA A 38 10.50 18.49 -2.70
C ALA A 38 11.02 17.03 -2.76
N PRO A 39 12.34 16.73 -2.63
CA PRO A 39 12.83 15.36 -2.81
C PRO A 39 12.38 14.38 -1.70
N SER A 40 12.14 14.85 -0.47
CA SER A 40 11.70 13.98 0.63
C SER A 40 10.24 13.52 0.48
N LEU A 41 9.42 14.27 -0.27
CA LEU A 41 8.02 13.95 -0.50
C LEU A 41 7.86 12.69 -1.37
N GLN A 42 8.68 12.53 -2.40
CA GLN A 42 8.58 11.35 -3.29
C GLN A 42 8.89 10.05 -2.55
N ALA A 43 9.94 10.04 -1.72
CA ALA A 43 10.28 8.87 -0.91
C ALA A 43 9.17 8.52 0.10
N THR A 44 8.56 9.55 0.70
CA THR A 44 7.43 9.38 1.63
C THR A 44 6.20 8.81 0.93
N ILE A 45 5.87 9.32 -0.26
CA ILE A 45 4.75 8.80 -1.08
C ILE A 45 4.99 7.32 -1.39
N THR A 46 6.18 6.96 -1.90
CA THR A 46 6.54 5.57 -2.21
C THR A 46 6.37 4.64 -1.00
N GLN A 47 6.85 5.04 0.18
CA GLN A 47 6.70 4.24 1.39
C GLN A 47 5.23 4.07 1.81
N ASN A 48 4.44 5.14 1.72
CA ASN A 48 3.01 5.10 2.04
C ASN A 48 2.25 4.22 1.04
N THR A 49 2.58 4.27 -0.25
CA THR A 49 2.00 3.40 -1.28
C THR A 49 2.32 1.93 -1.00
N ILE A 50 3.58 1.60 -0.71
CA ILE A 50 3.99 0.24 -0.34
C ILE A 50 3.22 -0.23 0.90
N ALA A 51 3.13 0.59 1.95
CA ALA A 51 2.40 0.26 3.16
C ALA A 51 0.90 0.04 2.90
N ALA A 52 0.28 0.88 2.07
CA ALA A 52 -1.13 0.75 1.71
C ALA A 52 -1.42 -0.57 0.96
N GLN A 53 -0.63 -0.87 -0.08
CA GLN A 53 -0.77 -2.10 -0.86
C GLN A 53 -0.51 -3.34 -0.01
N MET A 54 0.53 -3.31 0.82
CA MET A 54 0.84 -4.37 1.76
C MET A 54 -0.32 -4.60 2.75
N ASN A 55 -0.91 -3.54 3.29
CA ASN A 55 -2.05 -3.66 4.20
C ASN A 55 -3.29 -4.23 3.50
N GLN A 56 -3.57 -3.83 2.26
CA GLN A 56 -4.67 -4.37 1.47
C GLN A 56 -4.51 -5.87 1.19
N ILE A 57 -3.32 -6.30 0.73
CA ILE A 57 -3.05 -7.71 0.45
C ILE A 57 -3.02 -8.53 1.75
N SER A 58 -2.50 -7.98 2.85
CA SER A 58 -2.56 -8.61 4.17
C SER A 58 -4.00 -8.82 4.62
N ALA A 59 -4.86 -7.81 4.50
CA ALA A 59 -6.28 -7.91 4.81
C ALA A 59 -6.99 -8.94 3.92
N LEU A 60 -6.64 -8.98 2.63
CA LEU A 60 -7.18 -9.94 1.67
C LEU A 60 -6.80 -11.40 2.05
N ALA A 61 -5.54 -11.64 2.42
CA ALA A 61 -5.06 -12.94 2.88
C ALA A 61 -5.72 -13.36 4.21
N GLN A 62 -5.88 -12.41 5.15
CA GLN A 62 -6.58 -12.68 6.41
C GLN A 62 -8.07 -12.98 6.18
N PHE A 63 -8.72 -12.27 5.25
CA PHE A 63 -10.08 -12.56 4.83
C PHE A 63 -10.20 -13.96 4.24
N ALA A 64 -9.33 -14.34 3.29
CA ALA A 64 -9.33 -15.66 2.68
C ALA A 64 -9.20 -16.77 3.72
N ARG A 65 -8.25 -16.62 4.66
CA ARG A 65 -8.05 -17.55 5.76
C ARG A 65 -9.26 -17.64 6.69
N GLY A 66 -9.83 -16.49 7.08
CA GLY A 66 -11.01 -16.43 7.93
C GLY A 66 -12.20 -17.12 7.28
N HIS A 67 -12.45 -16.82 6.00
CA HIS A 67 -13.51 -17.45 5.23
C HIS A 67 -13.36 -18.97 5.17
N ALA A 68 -12.13 -19.47 4.95
CA ALA A 68 -11.87 -20.91 4.91
C ALA A 68 -12.22 -21.62 6.22
N ILE A 69 -11.88 -20.99 7.35
CA ILE A 69 -12.18 -21.49 8.69
C ILE A 69 -13.68 -21.42 8.96
N ASP A 70 -14.29 -20.25 8.76
CA ASP A 70 -15.67 -19.99 9.16
C ASP A 70 -16.68 -20.83 8.34
N ASN A 71 -16.38 -21.10 7.07
CA ASN A 71 -17.26 -21.84 6.17
C ASN A 71 -16.82 -23.29 5.94
N GLN A 72 -15.72 -23.73 6.57
CA GLN A 72 -15.17 -25.07 6.38
C GLN A 72 -15.02 -25.44 4.90
N ILE A 73 -14.49 -24.52 4.09
CA ILE A 73 -14.27 -24.71 2.65
C ILE A 73 -12.92 -24.13 2.23
N GLU A 74 -12.24 -24.76 1.27
CA GLU A 74 -10.98 -24.22 0.79
C GLU A 74 -11.20 -22.88 0.08
N THR A 75 -10.35 -21.92 0.41
CA THR A 75 -10.43 -20.55 -0.10
C THR A 75 -9.07 -20.12 -0.63
N THR A 76 -9.02 -19.74 -1.89
CA THR A 76 -7.77 -19.50 -2.61
C THR A 76 -7.56 -18.01 -2.89
N LEU A 77 -6.34 -17.52 -2.65
CA LEU A 77 -5.86 -16.19 -2.96
C LEU A 77 -4.80 -16.25 -4.06
N CYS A 78 -4.98 -15.48 -5.13
CA CYS A 78 -3.97 -15.32 -6.16
C CYS A 78 -4.07 -13.97 -6.88
N ALA A 79 -3.03 -13.63 -7.65
CA ALA A 79 -3.12 -12.57 -8.64
C ALA A 79 -3.88 -13.06 -9.89
N THR A 80 -4.46 -12.15 -10.65
CA THR A 80 -5.29 -12.48 -11.81
C THR A 80 -5.39 -11.30 -12.78
N SER A 81 -5.56 -11.57 -14.08
CA SER A 81 -5.87 -10.55 -15.09
C SER A 81 -7.34 -10.54 -15.52
N ASP A 82 -8.09 -11.59 -15.21
CA ASP A 82 -9.43 -11.86 -15.75
C ASP A 82 -10.44 -12.30 -14.67
N TYR A 83 -10.03 -12.36 -13.41
CA TYR A 83 -10.81 -12.86 -12.27
C TYR A 83 -11.31 -14.29 -12.46
N SER A 84 -10.58 -15.12 -13.22
CA SER A 84 -10.91 -16.53 -13.47
C SER A 84 -9.66 -17.40 -13.34
N THR A 85 -8.56 -17.01 -13.97
CA THR A 85 -7.29 -17.72 -13.92
C THR A 85 -6.32 -17.05 -12.95
N CYS A 86 -5.57 -17.87 -12.22
CA CYS A 86 -4.49 -17.38 -11.38
C CYS A 86 -3.26 -17.04 -12.23
N SER A 87 -2.63 -15.91 -11.92
CA SER A 87 -1.49 -15.36 -12.61
C SER A 87 -0.27 -15.30 -11.68
N HIS A 88 0.90 -15.47 -12.26
CA HIS A 88 2.19 -15.26 -11.61
C HIS A 88 2.56 -13.77 -11.51
N ASN A 89 1.84 -12.90 -12.23
CA ASN A 89 2.09 -11.46 -12.21
C ASN A 89 1.33 -10.81 -11.05
N TRP A 90 1.97 -10.72 -9.90
CA TRP A 90 1.43 -10.10 -8.69
C TRP A 90 1.26 -8.58 -8.77
N SER A 91 1.66 -7.93 -9.87
CA SER A 91 1.33 -6.53 -10.15
C SER A 91 -0.08 -6.37 -10.77
N GLN A 92 -0.76 -7.47 -11.12
CA GLN A 92 -2.14 -7.45 -11.62
C GLN A 92 -3.17 -7.34 -10.48
N ALA A 93 -4.45 -7.46 -10.80
CA ALA A 93 -5.52 -7.58 -9.82
C ALA A 93 -5.30 -8.82 -8.93
N LYS A 94 -5.95 -8.86 -7.77
CA LYS A 94 -5.93 -10.00 -6.85
C LYS A 94 -7.35 -10.44 -6.59
N MET A 95 -7.56 -11.72 -6.39
CA MET A 95 -8.86 -12.26 -6.07
C MET A 95 -8.79 -13.30 -4.97
N VAL A 96 -9.91 -13.43 -4.28
CA VAL A 96 -10.18 -14.51 -3.32
C VAL A 96 -11.46 -15.20 -3.75
N PHE A 97 -11.41 -16.51 -3.88
CA PHE A 97 -12.53 -17.32 -4.33
C PHE A 97 -12.59 -18.65 -3.57
N VAL A 98 -13.77 -19.28 -3.63
CA VAL A 98 -13.97 -20.65 -3.13
C VAL A 98 -13.40 -21.63 -4.14
N ASP A 99 -12.50 -22.49 -3.73
CA ASP A 99 -11.86 -23.51 -4.56
C ASP A 99 -12.39 -24.89 -4.13
N SER A 100 -13.48 -25.32 -4.76
CA SER A 100 -14.22 -26.52 -4.34
C SER A 100 -13.63 -27.81 -4.87
N ASN A 101 -12.80 -27.73 -5.91
CA ASN A 101 -12.18 -28.86 -6.57
C ASN A 101 -10.66 -28.95 -6.33
N ASN A 102 -10.07 -27.97 -5.63
CA ASN A 102 -8.66 -27.87 -5.28
C ASN A 102 -7.73 -27.79 -6.50
N ASP A 103 -8.17 -27.18 -7.59
CA ASP A 103 -7.36 -27.02 -8.81
C ASP A 103 -6.54 -25.71 -8.82
N GLY A 104 -6.81 -24.79 -7.88
CA GLY A 104 -6.09 -23.52 -7.76
C GLY A 104 -6.49 -22.47 -8.81
N GLU A 105 -7.56 -22.70 -9.57
CA GLU A 105 -8.16 -21.77 -10.52
C GLU A 105 -9.63 -21.53 -10.17
N ARG A 106 -10.21 -20.42 -10.61
CA ARG A 106 -11.63 -20.15 -10.36
C ARG A 106 -12.47 -20.63 -11.54
N ASN A 107 -13.18 -21.74 -11.36
CA ASN A 107 -14.14 -22.22 -12.34
C ASN A 107 -15.43 -21.37 -12.36
N ALA A 108 -16.25 -21.52 -13.40
CA ALA A 108 -17.50 -20.77 -13.55
C ALA A 108 -18.54 -21.05 -12.44
N THR A 109 -18.50 -22.23 -11.83
CA THR A 109 -19.36 -22.62 -10.71
C THR A 109 -18.84 -22.14 -9.36
N GLU A 110 -17.62 -21.62 -9.31
CA GLU A 110 -16.95 -21.22 -8.09
C GLU A 110 -17.14 -19.74 -7.80
N THR A 111 -17.44 -19.47 -6.54
CA THR A 111 -17.84 -18.13 -6.10
C THR A 111 -16.60 -17.25 -5.91
N LEU A 112 -16.55 -16.14 -6.63
CA LEU A 112 -15.64 -15.04 -6.34
C LEU A 112 -16.12 -14.33 -5.07
N LEU A 113 -15.33 -14.37 -4.01
CA LEU A 113 -15.70 -13.83 -2.70
C LEU A 113 -15.38 -12.34 -2.60
N THR A 114 -14.17 -11.96 -3.01
CA THR A 114 -13.72 -10.57 -3.01
C THR A 114 -12.52 -10.39 -3.95
N SER A 115 -12.21 -9.14 -4.27
CA SER A 115 -11.08 -8.82 -5.15
C SER A 115 -10.48 -7.44 -4.84
N LEU A 116 -9.23 -7.28 -5.28
CA LEU A 116 -8.55 -6.00 -5.38
C LEU A 116 -8.28 -5.73 -6.86
N SER A 117 -8.73 -4.58 -7.34
CA SER A 117 -8.40 -4.12 -8.69
C SER A 117 -6.89 -3.96 -8.86
N LYS A 118 -6.41 -4.02 -10.10
CA LYS A 118 -5.05 -3.62 -10.44
C LYS A 118 -4.82 -2.19 -9.97
N GLU A 119 -3.73 -1.96 -9.24
CA GLU A 119 -3.33 -0.63 -8.80
C GLU A 119 -2.37 -0.01 -9.81
N GLU A 120 -2.67 1.21 -10.26
CA GLU A 120 -1.77 1.97 -11.12
C GLU A 120 -0.70 2.65 -10.26
N SER A 121 0.34 1.87 -9.94
CA SER A 121 1.49 2.34 -9.18
C SER A 121 2.80 1.89 -9.81
N ASN A 122 3.88 2.58 -9.49
CA ASN A 122 5.24 2.24 -9.94
C ASN A 122 5.89 1.16 -9.05
N ILE A 123 5.14 0.60 -8.09
CA ILE A 123 5.64 -0.42 -7.17
C ILE A 123 5.49 -1.77 -7.85
N GLU A 124 6.61 -2.45 -8.05
CA GLU A 124 6.59 -3.83 -8.48
C GLU A 124 6.23 -4.73 -7.30
N ILE A 125 5.27 -5.63 -7.52
CA ILE A 125 4.90 -6.67 -6.56
C ILE A 125 5.28 -8.01 -7.16
N LYS A 126 6.15 -8.73 -6.46
CA LYS A 126 6.51 -10.13 -6.75
C LYS A 126 5.81 -11.03 -5.75
N GLY A 127 5.46 -12.25 -6.15
CA GLY A 127 4.79 -13.19 -5.25
C GLY A 127 5.06 -14.64 -5.64
N PRO A 128 4.42 -15.60 -4.94
CA PRO A 128 4.59 -17.01 -5.22
C PRO A 128 4.13 -17.36 -6.63
N GLN A 129 4.71 -18.43 -7.18
CA GLN A 129 4.29 -18.96 -8.47
C GLN A 129 2.90 -19.60 -8.39
N ASN A 130 2.65 -20.37 -7.34
CA ASN A 130 1.37 -21.02 -7.12
C ASN A 130 0.41 -20.13 -6.32
N ALA A 131 -0.89 -20.39 -6.47
CA ALA A 131 -1.92 -19.77 -5.67
C ALA A 131 -1.77 -20.14 -4.18
N ILE A 132 -2.23 -19.24 -3.31
CA ILE A 132 -2.20 -19.40 -1.86
C ILE A 132 -3.55 -19.93 -1.41
N SER A 133 -3.66 -21.24 -1.23
CA SER A 133 -4.91 -21.87 -0.79
C SER A 133 -4.92 -22.04 0.72
N PHE A 134 -5.96 -21.52 1.37
CA PHE A 134 -6.21 -21.70 2.79
C PHE A 134 -7.22 -22.82 3.01
N THR A 135 -6.81 -23.80 3.81
CA THR A 135 -7.62 -24.97 4.17
C THR A 135 -8.58 -24.66 5.32
N GLN A 136 -9.53 -25.56 5.55
CA GLN A 136 -10.61 -25.44 6.55
C GLN A 136 -10.11 -25.31 8.00
N ASN A 137 -8.88 -25.75 8.28
CA ASN A 137 -8.25 -25.60 9.61
C ASN A 137 -7.44 -24.30 9.74
N GLY A 138 -7.42 -23.45 8.72
CA GLY A 138 -6.69 -22.19 8.67
C GLY A 138 -5.21 -22.32 8.29
N GLY A 139 -4.74 -23.50 7.90
CA GLY A 139 -3.42 -23.72 7.30
C GLY A 139 -3.38 -23.31 5.83
N ALA A 140 -2.18 -23.07 5.30
CA ALA A 140 -1.95 -22.77 3.90
C ALA A 140 -1.27 -23.94 3.18
N ASN A 141 -1.51 -24.09 1.88
CA ASN A 141 -0.93 -25.14 1.04
C ASN A 141 0.62 -25.11 0.98
N SER A 142 1.22 -23.95 1.14
CA SER A 142 2.67 -23.75 1.05
C SER A 142 3.11 -22.49 1.81
N ASN A 143 4.42 -22.35 1.98
CA ASN A 143 5.02 -21.08 2.37
C ASN A 143 4.96 -20.12 1.18
N ALA A 144 4.41 -18.93 1.39
CA ALA A 144 4.31 -17.90 0.35
C ALA A 144 4.84 -16.56 0.86
N ASP A 145 5.67 -15.92 0.04
CA ASP A 145 6.18 -14.58 0.29
C ASP A 145 5.73 -13.65 -0.84
N ILE A 146 5.15 -12.51 -0.48
CA ILE A 146 4.73 -11.46 -1.41
C ILE A 146 5.60 -10.24 -1.14
N LEU A 147 6.46 -9.92 -2.10
CA LEU A 147 7.48 -8.89 -2.00
C LEU A 147 7.03 -7.61 -2.71
N PHE A 148 7.16 -6.49 -2.02
CA PHE A 148 6.86 -5.14 -2.48
C PHE A 148 8.18 -4.41 -2.70
N CYS A 149 8.44 -4.04 -3.95
CA CYS A 149 9.70 -3.48 -4.38
C CYS A 149 9.62 -1.95 -4.47
N GLY A 150 10.22 -1.28 -3.49
CA GLY A 150 10.50 0.14 -3.58
C GLY A 150 11.75 0.46 -4.41
N SER A 151 12.11 1.74 -4.47
CA SER A 151 13.23 2.21 -5.30
C SER A 151 14.62 1.88 -4.73
N GLN A 152 14.69 1.50 -3.45
CA GLN A 152 15.94 1.17 -2.76
C GLN A 152 15.74 -0.05 -1.85
N ALA A 153 16.82 -0.77 -1.53
CA ALA A 153 16.76 -1.95 -0.66
C ALA A 153 16.07 -1.70 0.69
N SER A 154 16.28 -0.52 1.28
CA SER A 154 15.66 -0.12 2.55
C SER A 154 14.15 0.09 2.50
N SER A 155 13.60 0.24 1.29
CA SER A 155 12.17 0.40 1.04
C SER A 155 11.46 -0.90 0.66
N HIS A 156 12.19 -2.00 0.46
CA HIS A 156 11.57 -3.31 0.22
C HIS A 156 10.79 -3.77 1.46
N ARG A 157 9.60 -4.33 1.25
CA ARG A 157 8.76 -4.92 2.30
C ARG A 157 8.23 -6.25 1.79
N ALA A 158 7.95 -7.20 2.69
CA ALA A 158 7.31 -8.44 2.31
C ALA A 158 6.15 -8.81 3.25
N LEU A 159 5.17 -9.52 2.71
CA LEU A 159 4.21 -10.31 3.47
C LEU A 159 4.65 -11.76 3.43
N LEU A 160 4.79 -12.35 4.61
CA LEU A 160 5.25 -13.72 4.79
C LEU A 160 4.08 -14.55 5.30
N ILE A 161 3.67 -15.57 4.54
CA ILE A 161 2.59 -16.49 4.87
C ILE A 161 3.18 -17.87 5.13
N SER A 162 3.04 -18.35 6.35
CA SER A 162 3.48 -19.70 6.74
C SER A 162 2.48 -20.79 6.32
N MET A 163 2.92 -22.04 6.24
CA MET A 163 2.03 -23.20 6.08
C MET A 163 0.97 -23.33 7.19
N GLN A 164 1.15 -22.69 8.35
CA GLN A 164 0.13 -22.60 9.40
C GLN A 164 -0.93 -21.51 9.11
N GLY A 165 -0.87 -20.89 7.93
CA GLY A 165 -1.70 -19.77 7.48
C GLY A 165 -1.43 -18.46 8.21
N ARG A 166 -0.40 -18.37 9.06
CA ARG A 166 -0.05 -17.12 9.72
C ARG A 166 0.51 -16.13 8.70
N VAL A 167 -0.16 -14.98 8.58
CA VAL A 167 0.27 -13.82 7.78
C VAL A 167 1.10 -12.88 8.67
N LYS A 168 2.29 -12.49 8.21
CA LYS A 168 3.20 -11.55 8.89
C LYS A 168 3.75 -10.54 7.90
N THR A 169 4.20 -9.40 8.40
CA THR A 169 5.05 -8.47 7.66
C THR A 169 6.53 -8.78 7.93
N SER A 170 7.39 -8.51 6.95
CA SER A 170 8.85 -8.52 7.09
C SER A 170 9.30 -7.52 8.15
N GLN A 171 10.36 -7.83 8.89
CA GLN A 171 10.94 -6.97 9.91
C GLN A 171 12.40 -6.66 9.55
N ASP A 172 12.97 -5.64 10.17
CA ASP A 172 14.42 -5.39 10.19
C ASP A 172 14.91 -5.85 11.56
N SER A 173 15.56 -7.00 11.60
CA SER A 173 15.90 -7.73 12.82
C SER A 173 17.27 -7.33 13.34
N ASN A 174 18.12 -6.73 12.49
CA ASN A 174 19.48 -6.33 12.82
C ASN A 174 19.68 -4.80 12.82
N ASN A 175 18.62 -4.03 12.58
CA ASN A 175 18.58 -2.56 12.57
C ASN A 175 19.50 -1.92 11.51
N ASN A 176 19.65 -2.55 10.35
CA ASN A 176 20.44 -2.00 9.23
C ASN A 176 19.59 -1.23 8.20
N ASN A 177 18.32 -0.97 8.50
CA ASN A 177 17.28 -0.39 7.65
C ASN A 177 16.88 -1.24 6.44
N ILE A 178 17.26 -2.51 6.39
CA ILE A 178 16.86 -3.45 5.33
C ILE A 178 16.05 -4.56 5.99
N HIS A 179 14.82 -4.73 5.52
CA HIS A 179 13.97 -5.79 6.03
C HIS A 179 14.46 -7.16 5.54
N GLU A 180 14.20 -8.20 6.32
CA GLU A 180 14.56 -9.57 5.97
C GLU A 180 13.37 -10.43 5.52
N ASP A 181 13.70 -11.48 4.76
CA ASP A 181 12.80 -12.57 4.42
C ASP A 181 12.57 -13.53 5.59
N ARG A 182 11.89 -14.63 5.31
CA ARG A 182 11.60 -15.69 6.28
C ARG A 182 12.84 -16.39 6.84
N ASP A 183 13.89 -16.49 6.05
CA ASP A 183 15.13 -17.18 6.38
C ASP A 183 16.14 -16.23 7.06
N GLY A 184 15.79 -14.95 7.20
CA GLY A 184 16.61 -13.92 7.81
C GLY A 184 17.60 -13.27 6.84
N ASN A 185 17.44 -13.46 5.54
CA ASN A 185 18.26 -12.79 4.53
C ASN A 185 17.64 -11.44 4.13
N ALA A 186 18.48 -10.48 3.72
CA ALA A 186 18.00 -9.19 3.23
C ALA A 186 17.04 -9.33 2.03
N LEU A 187 15.92 -8.62 2.06
CA LEU A 187 14.95 -8.61 0.97
C LEU A 187 15.58 -8.09 -0.33
N ASN A 188 15.46 -8.89 -1.39
CA ASN A 188 16.01 -8.57 -2.69
C ASN A 188 14.94 -8.64 -3.80
N CYS A 189 14.84 -7.55 -4.56
CA CYS A 189 13.93 -7.36 -5.68
C CYS A 189 14.60 -7.52 -7.05
N SER A 190 15.85 -8.02 -7.11
CA SER A 190 16.49 -8.38 -8.38
C SER A 190 15.73 -9.45 -9.15
#